data_AF-A0A7S2BC91-F1
#
_entry.id   AF-A0A7S2BC91-F1
#
_cell.length_a   1.000
_cell.length_b   1.000
_cell.length_c   1.000
_cell.angle_alpha   90.00
_cell.angle_beta   90.00
_cell.angle_gamma   90.00
#
_symmetry.space_group_name_H-M   'P 1'
#
loop_
_entity.id
_entity.type
_entity.pdbx_description
1 polymer ?
#
loop_
_entity_poly.entity_id
_entity_poly.type
_entity_poly.pdbx_seq_one_letter_code
_entity_poly.pdbx_strand_id
1 'polypeptide(L)'
;MRQETRASLAGGKLSYDPTLLAVDRLPIKMVNVSFSYKTADSTRNPESILSNMALEFPQGKLVEMRGAAGGGKATVLKLLADAVFPTDPAQETLVFTPPHLRCVQVQENPLVLGPHETILENMTYGIKKSPSIDWAALEERSRIILKRLGMADHIMESFKTPGFLGVNGVCITRADRQLINLGRAFLMNPEMIIMHKPAALLNEKQAKLCLAMMREFVDNRGVLMDPAEPIVMRRKRTLLFTTLIPSVAEVADEIYFISDNMLTKENPDLSTSPV
;
A
#
# COMPACT_ATOMS: atom_id res chain seq x y z
N MET A 1 -18.04 16.51 37.18
CA MET A 1 -17.28 15.72 36.17
C MET A 1 -15.84 16.16 35.93
N ARG A 2 -15.25 17.16 36.63
CA ARG A 2 -13.84 17.56 36.47
C ARG A 2 -12.89 17.06 37.57
N GLN A 3 -13.36 16.20 38.48
CA GLN A 3 -12.55 15.68 39.60
C GLN A 3 -12.23 14.18 39.52
N GLU A 4 -12.97 13.39 38.74
CA GLU A 4 -12.74 11.94 38.66
C GLU A 4 -11.56 11.55 37.75
N THR A 5 -11.11 12.42 36.84
CA THR A 5 -9.95 12.15 35.96
C THR A 5 -8.59 12.31 36.67
N ARG A 6 -8.56 12.81 37.92
CA ARG A 6 -7.30 12.96 38.67
C ARG A 6 -6.89 11.72 39.46
N ALA A 7 -7.81 10.77 39.68
CA ALA A 7 -7.56 9.64 40.58
C ALA A 7 -6.92 8.41 39.91
N SER A 8 -6.90 8.29 38.58
CA SER A 8 -6.23 7.16 37.90
C SER A 8 -4.77 7.41 37.52
N LEU A 9 -4.22 8.60 37.82
CA LEU A 9 -2.83 8.97 37.55
C LEU A 9 -1.83 8.41 38.60
N ALA A 10 -2.30 7.71 39.63
CA ALA A 10 -1.48 7.30 40.77
C ALA A 10 -0.65 6.01 40.55
N GLY A 11 -0.67 5.38 39.38
CA GLY A 11 0.10 4.15 39.14
C GLY A 11 0.52 3.85 37.71
N GLY A 12 0.08 4.63 36.72
CA GLY A 12 0.45 4.40 35.32
C GLY A 12 1.70 5.18 34.96
N LYS A 13 2.89 4.57 35.02
CA LYS A 13 3.99 5.03 34.16
C LYS A 13 3.45 4.94 32.73
N LEU A 14 3.06 6.07 32.14
CA LEU A 14 2.97 6.18 30.69
C LEU A 14 4.38 5.86 30.19
N SER A 15 4.55 4.65 29.68
CA SER A 15 5.72 4.24 28.91
C SER A 15 5.79 5.17 27.71
N TYR A 16 6.42 6.33 27.89
CA TYR A 16 6.67 7.28 26.82
C TYR A 16 7.90 6.79 26.10
N ASP A 17 7.69 6.12 24.98
CA ASP A 17 8.74 5.93 23.99
C ASP A 17 8.93 7.30 23.30
N PRO A 18 10.06 8.00 23.54
CA PRO A 18 10.32 9.31 22.93
C PRO A 18 10.44 9.25 21.40
N THR A 19 10.54 8.04 20.83
CA THR A 19 10.56 7.83 19.38
C THR A 19 9.17 7.71 18.76
N LEU A 20 8.11 7.68 19.58
CA LEU A 20 6.75 7.42 19.13
C LEU A 20 5.89 8.68 19.20
N LEU A 21 5.73 9.35 18.06
CA LEU A 21 4.88 10.52 17.91
C LEU A 21 3.42 10.16 18.21
N ALA A 22 2.69 11.05 18.89
CA ALA A 22 1.29 10.81 19.26
C ALA A 22 0.39 10.50 18.04
N VAL A 23 0.66 11.15 16.90
CA VAL A 23 -0.03 10.93 15.63
C VAL A 23 0.21 9.54 15.03
N ASP A 24 1.33 8.88 15.37
CA ASP A 24 1.61 7.50 14.95
C ASP A 24 0.82 6.46 15.76
N ARG A 25 0.07 6.89 16.78
CA ARG A 25 -0.86 6.04 17.56
C ARG A 25 -2.26 5.99 16.97
N LEU A 26 -2.58 6.88 16.02
CA LEU A 26 -3.90 6.88 15.37
C LEU A 26 -4.03 5.61 14.52
N PRO A 27 -5.04 4.76 14.74
CA PRO A 27 -5.21 3.57 13.94
C PRO A 27 -5.73 3.90 12.55
N ILE A 28 -5.58 2.96 11.62
CA ILE A 28 -6.36 2.96 10.38
C ILE A 28 -7.57 2.05 10.64
N LYS A 29 -8.78 2.55 10.36
CA LYS A 29 -10.01 1.94 10.88
C LYS A 29 -11.16 1.98 9.86
N MET A 30 -11.94 0.91 9.82
CA MET A 30 -13.29 0.91 9.23
C MET A 30 -14.31 0.44 10.28
N VAL A 31 -15.49 1.04 10.31
CA VAL A 31 -16.60 0.69 11.21
C VAL A 31 -17.89 0.67 10.41
N ASN A 32 -18.66 -0.41 10.53
CA ASN A 32 -19.98 -0.58 9.93
C ASN A 32 -20.02 -0.26 8.42
N VAL A 33 -18.95 -0.59 7.68
CA VAL A 33 -18.85 -0.23 6.26
C VAL A 33 -19.55 -1.26 5.38
N SER A 34 -20.55 -0.79 4.63
CA SER A 34 -21.22 -1.56 3.59
C SER A 34 -20.94 -0.98 2.21
N PHE A 35 -20.76 -1.84 1.20
CA PHE A 35 -20.44 -1.41 -0.16
C PHE A 35 -21.00 -2.36 -1.21
N SER A 36 -21.61 -1.79 -2.26
CA SER A 36 -22.03 -2.48 -3.47
C SER A 36 -21.61 -1.70 -4.72
N TYR A 37 -21.30 -2.42 -5.80
CA TYR A 37 -21.06 -1.79 -7.11
C TYR A 37 -22.40 -1.56 -7.81
N LYS A 38 -22.65 -0.34 -8.29
CA LYS A 38 -23.82 -0.05 -9.14
C LYS A 38 -23.68 -0.80 -10.46
N THR A 39 -24.56 -1.76 -10.73
CA THR A 39 -24.66 -2.42 -12.03
C THR A 39 -25.44 -1.57 -13.02
N ALA A 40 -25.07 -1.60 -14.30
CA ALA A 40 -25.75 -0.86 -15.36
C ALA A 40 -27.19 -1.36 -15.60
N ASP A 41 -27.46 -2.63 -15.30
CA ASP A 41 -28.82 -3.17 -15.22
C ASP A 41 -29.45 -2.80 -13.87
N SER A 42 -30.35 -1.82 -13.90
CA SER A 42 -31.15 -1.33 -12.77
C SER A 42 -32.28 -2.28 -12.33
N THR A 43 -32.36 -3.47 -12.93
CA THR A 43 -33.43 -4.46 -12.68
C THR A 43 -33.06 -5.50 -11.62
N ARG A 44 -31.79 -5.58 -11.20
CA ARG A 44 -31.35 -6.41 -10.07
C ARG A 44 -30.89 -5.51 -8.92
N ASN A 45 -31.32 -5.83 -7.70
CA ASN A 45 -30.72 -5.23 -6.51
C ASN A 45 -29.22 -5.53 -6.53
N PRO A 46 -28.35 -4.51 -6.39
CA PRO A 46 -26.91 -4.72 -6.42
C PRO A 46 -26.53 -5.60 -5.22
N GLU A 47 -25.89 -6.74 -5.49
CA GLU A 47 -25.38 -7.61 -4.43
C GLU A 47 -24.32 -6.85 -3.62
N SER A 48 -24.49 -6.85 -2.30
CA SER A 48 -23.54 -6.24 -1.38
C SER A 48 -22.22 -7.00 -1.40
N ILE A 49 -21.12 -6.31 -1.70
CA ILE A 49 -19.77 -6.90 -1.69
C ILE A 49 -19.20 -6.93 -0.27
N LEU A 50 -19.51 -5.90 0.52
CA LEU A 50 -19.14 -5.78 1.93
C LEU A 50 -20.39 -5.42 2.72
N SER A 51 -20.62 -6.09 3.85
CA SER A 51 -21.77 -5.83 4.71
C SER A 51 -21.32 -5.63 6.16
N ASN A 52 -21.52 -4.43 6.70
CA ASN A 52 -21.19 -4.03 8.08
C ASN A 52 -19.75 -4.38 8.49
N MET A 53 -18.80 -4.13 7.59
CA MET A 53 -17.40 -4.48 7.81
C MET A 53 -16.75 -3.55 8.84
N ALA A 54 -16.04 -4.16 9.80
CA ALA A 54 -15.20 -3.46 10.75
C ALA A 54 -13.77 -4.00 10.71
N LEU A 55 -12.78 -3.11 10.73
CA LEU A 55 -11.37 -3.46 10.82
C LEU A 55 -10.59 -2.35 11.51
N GLU A 56 -9.51 -2.72 12.19
CA GLU A 56 -8.58 -1.79 12.81
C GLU A 56 -7.17 -2.38 12.77
N PHE A 57 -6.20 -1.61 12.31
CA PHE A 57 -4.79 -2.01 12.36
C PHE A 57 -3.86 -0.82 12.61
N PRO A 58 -2.70 -1.05 13.26
CA PRO A 58 -1.76 0.01 13.61
C PRO A 58 -0.93 0.50 12.41
N GLN A 59 -0.40 1.71 12.51
CA GLN A 59 0.58 2.24 11.55
C GLN A 59 1.95 1.54 11.71
N GLY A 60 2.72 1.48 10.61
CA GLY A 60 4.10 0.98 10.62
C GLY A 60 4.22 -0.53 10.46
N LYS A 61 3.23 -1.17 9.83
CA LYS A 61 3.18 -2.61 9.62
C LYS A 61 3.08 -2.95 8.13
N LEU A 62 3.66 -4.08 7.77
CA LEU A 62 3.41 -4.77 6.52
C LEU A 62 2.22 -5.72 6.73
N VAL A 63 1.07 -5.38 6.16
CA VAL A 63 -0.21 -6.04 6.40
C VAL A 63 -0.69 -6.75 5.15
N GLU A 64 -1.00 -8.04 5.28
CA GLU A 64 -1.58 -8.84 4.22
C GLU A 64 -3.09 -9.00 4.41
N MET A 65 -3.85 -8.87 3.32
CA MET A 65 -5.26 -9.24 3.25
C MET A 65 -5.46 -10.51 2.42
N ARG A 66 -5.96 -11.56 3.08
CA ARG A 66 -6.29 -12.88 2.53
C ARG A 66 -7.80 -13.11 2.48
N GLY A 67 -8.22 -14.14 1.75
CA GLY A 67 -9.62 -14.51 1.60
C GLY A 67 -9.94 -15.02 0.19
N ALA A 68 -11.14 -15.57 0.00
CA ALA A 68 -11.58 -16.11 -1.28
C ALA A 68 -11.61 -15.06 -2.42
N ALA A 69 -11.46 -15.51 -3.66
CA ALA A 69 -11.68 -14.65 -4.83
C ALA A 69 -13.10 -14.08 -4.78
N GLY A 70 -13.26 -12.78 -5.08
CA GLY A 70 -14.56 -12.10 -4.98
C GLY A 70 -14.97 -11.64 -3.57
N GLY A 71 -14.27 -12.05 -2.50
CA GLY A 71 -14.60 -11.68 -1.11
C GLY A 71 -14.29 -10.23 -0.72
N GLY A 72 -14.33 -9.26 -1.65
CA GLY A 72 -14.24 -7.83 -1.30
C GLY A 72 -12.85 -7.27 -0.95
N LYS A 73 -11.77 -8.05 -0.95
CA LYS A 73 -10.40 -7.57 -0.64
C LYS A 73 -9.99 -6.31 -1.41
N ALA A 74 -10.20 -6.31 -2.72
CA ALA A 74 -9.88 -5.16 -3.58
C ALA A 74 -10.74 -3.94 -3.21
N THR A 75 -12.00 -4.16 -2.80
CA THR A 75 -12.93 -3.12 -2.36
C THR A 75 -12.46 -2.49 -1.06
N VAL A 76 -12.03 -3.30 -0.09
CA VAL A 76 -11.44 -2.82 1.17
C VAL A 76 -10.22 -1.93 0.89
N LEU A 77 -9.30 -2.39 0.05
CA LEU A 77 -8.14 -1.61 -0.34
C LEU A 77 -8.52 -0.28 -1.03
N LYS A 78 -9.56 -0.27 -1.86
CA LYS A 78 -10.07 0.96 -2.51
C LYS A 78 -10.74 1.92 -1.52
N LEU A 79 -11.48 1.40 -0.54
CA LEU A 79 -12.10 2.21 0.51
C LEU A 79 -11.03 2.88 1.38
N LEU A 80 -10.01 2.14 1.80
CA LEU A 80 -8.89 2.68 2.59
C LEU A 80 -8.04 3.70 1.82
N ALA A 81 -8.02 3.61 0.50
CA ALA A 81 -7.34 4.55 -0.39
C ALA A 81 -8.19 5.78 -0.75
N ASP A 82 -9.40 5.92 -0.20
CA ASP A 82 -10.41 6.91 -0.60
C ASP A 82 -10.71 6.91 -2.12
N ALA A 83 -10.48 5.77 -2.79
CA ALA A 83 -10.73 5.61 -4.22
C ALA A 83 -12.21 5.33 -4.53
N VAL A 84 -12.94 4.82 -3.54
CA VAL A 84 -14.41 4.66 -3.55
C VAL A 84 -14.94 4.99 -2.17
N PHE A 85 -16.24 5.30 -2.08
CA PHE A 85 -16.90 5.61 -0.81
C PHE A 85 -17.93 4.52 -0.46
N PRO A 86 -18.22 4.30 0.84
CA PRO A 86 -19.30 3.41 1.27
C PRO A 86 -20.63 3.74 0.57
N THR A 87 -21.41 2.71 0.23
CA THR A 87 -22.65 2.91 -0.54
C THR A 87 -23.81 3.37 0.33
N ASP A 88 -23.87 2.89 1.57
CA ASP A 88 -24.88 3.24 2.55
C ASP A 88 -24.16 3.72 3.82
N PRO A 89 -23.85 5.02 3.93
CA PRO A 89 -23.29 5.57 5.14
C PRO A 89 -24.40 5.64 6.20
N ALA A 90 -24.69 4.50 6.85
CA ALA A 90 -25.51 4.46 8.04
C ALA A 90 -24.94 5.40 9.12
N GLN A 91 -25.78 5.84 10.06
CA GLN A 91 -25.25 6.46 11.28
C GLN A 91 -24.25 5.47 11.91
N GLU A 92 -23.01 5.92 12.14
CA GLU A 92 -21.85 5.11 12.60
C GLU A 92 -20.97 4.44 11.52
N THR A 93 -21.20 4.69 10.22
CA THR A 93 -20.22 4.29 9.19
C THR A 93 -18.97 5.16 9.28
N LEU A 94 -17.79 4.54 9.39
CA LEU A 94 -16.50 5.23 9.41
C LEU A 94 -15.50 4.51 8.51
N VAL A 95 -14.85 5.26 7.62
CA VAL A 95 -13.56 4.90 7.03
C VAL A 95 -12.58 5.97 7.48
N PHE A 96 -11.56 5.58 8.24
CA PHE A 96 -10.60 6.49 8.84
C PHE A 96 -9.19 6.07 8.49
N THR A 97 -8.57 6.84 7.61
CA THR A 97 -7.13 6.86 7.37
C THR A 97 -6.60 8.19 7.94
N PRO A 98 -5.64 8.18 8.89
CA PRO A 98 -5.12 9.41 9.46
C PRO A 98 -4.62 10.39 8.38
N PRO A 99 -5.03 11.68 8.40
CA PRO A 99 -4.76 12.62 7.30
C PRO A 99 -3.28 12.89 7.00
N HIS A 100 -2.38 12.64 7.96
CA HIS A 100 -0.94 12.77 7.76
C HIS A 100 -0.34 11.62 6.96
N LEU A 101 -1.10 10.55 6.71
CA LEU A 101 -0.65 9.43 5.90
C LEU A 101 -0.90 9.74 4.43
N ARG A 102 0.14 10.19 3.71
CA ARG A 102 0.05 10.19 2.24
C ARG A 102 -0.14 8.75 1.80
N CYS A 103 -1.16 8.51 0.99
CA CYS A 103 -1.53 7.18 0.54
C CYS A 103 -1.31 7.06 -0.96
N VAL A 104 -0.61 6.02 -1.39
CA VAL A 104 -0.44 5.67 -2.80
C VAL A 104 -1.01 4.29 -3.04
N GLN A 105 -1.89 4.19 -4.04
CA GLN A 105 -2.47 2.92 -4.47
C GLN A 105 -1.74 2.38 -5.71
N VAL A 106 -1.32 1.12 -5.64
CA VAL A 106 -0.85 0.33 -6.78
C VAL A 106 -1.95 -0.66 -7.15
N GLN A 107 -2.51 -0.48 -8.35
CA GLN A 107 -3.60 -1.30 -8.87
C GLN A 107 -3.08 -2.62 -9.46
N GLU A 108 -3.95 -3.63 -9.54
CA GLU A 108 -3.64 -4.93 -10.18
C GLU A 108 -3.41 -4.79 -11.69
N ASN A 109 -4.08 -3.84 -12.32
CA ASN A 109 -3.90 -3.53 -13.75
C ASN A 109 -3.01 -2.30 -13.89
N PRO A 110 -1.72 -2.47 -14.21
CA PRO A 110 -0.78 -1.37 -14.22
C PRO A 110 -1.03 -0.43 -15.41
N LEU A 111 -1.15 0.87 -15.12
CA LEU A 111 -1.31 1.94 -16.10
C LEU A 111 0.01 2.72 -16.25
N VAL A 112 0.36 3.02 -17.49
CA VAL A 112 1.55 3.81 -17.83
C VAL A 112 1.14 4.94 -18.75
N LEU A 113 1.64 6.13 -18.50
CA LEU A 113 1.40 7.31 -19.31
C LEU A 113 2.16 7.16 -20.63
N GLY A 114 1.51 7.55 -21.72
CA GLY A 114 2.01 7.50 -23.07
C GLY A 114 1.00 8.15 -24.02
N PRO A 115 1.37 8.45 -25.27
CA PRO A 115 2.52 7.87 -25.97
C PRO A 115 3.84 8.62 -25.80
N HIS A 116 3.83 9.88 -25.36
CA HIS A 116 5.03 10.72 -25.40
C HIS A 116 5.87 10.66 -24.12
N GLU A 117 5.26 10.29 -23.01
CA GLU A 117 5.91 10.21 -21.71
C GLU A 117 6.98 9.12 -21.68
N THR A 118 8.11 9.45 -21.07
CA THR A 118 9.26 8.56 -20.85
C THR A 118 9.07 7.68 -19.61
N ILE A 119 9.94 6.68 -19.41
CA ILE A 119 9.94 5.88 -18.17
C ILE A 119 10.25 6.79 -16.98
N LEU A 120 11.20 7.74 -17.11
CA LEU A 120 11.50 8.72 -16.07
C LEU A 120 10.29 9.55 -15.67
N GLU A 121 9.57 10.13 -16.64
CA GLU A 121 8.38 10.95 -16.35
C GLU A 121 7.28 10.14 -15.69
N ASN A 122 7.11 8.89 -16.14
CA ASN A 122 6.25 7.92 -15.50
C ASN A 122 6.69 7.66 -14.05
N MET A 123 7.98 7.42 -13.77
CA MET A 123 8.50 7.20 -12.42
C MET A 123 8.28 8.41 -11.49
N THR A 124 8.49 9.62 -12.01
CA THR A 124 8.38 10.88 -11.24
C THR A 124 6.98 11.50 -11.25
N TYR A 125 5.98 10.80 -11.79
CA TYR A 125 4.62 11.33 -11.90
C TYR A 125 4.05 11.69 -10.52
N GLY A 126 3.49 12.88 -10.40
CA GLY A 126 2.98 13.44 -9.13
C GLY A 126 4.02 14.19 -8.29
N ILE A 127 5.31 14.15 -8.65
CA ILE A 127 6.35 14.98 -8.03
C ILE A 127 6.35 16.36 -8.72
N LYS A 128 6.04 17.42 -7.96
CA LYS A 128 6.03 18.79 -8.49
C LYS A 128 7.44 19.25 -8.80
N LYS A 129 7.66 19.84 -9.99
CA LYS A 129 8.91 20.53 -10.32
C LYS A 129 9.12 21.69 -9.36
N SER A 130 10.14 21.57 -8.52
CA SER A 130 10.55 22.57 -7.54
C SER A 130 12.07 22.79 -7.64
N PRO A 131 12.57 24.03 -7.47
CA PRO A 131 14.01 24.29 -7.38
C PRO A 131 14.69 23.55 -6.23
N SER A 132 13.94 23.14 -5.22
CA SER A 132 14.44 22.38 -4.06
C SER A 132 14.70 20.90 -4.35
N ILE A 133 14.33 20.40 -5.53
CA ILE A 133 14.49 19.00 -5.91
C ILE A 133 15.70 18.87 -6.82
N ASP A 134 16.66 18.07 -6.40
CA ASP A 134 17.73 17.61 -7.27
C ASP A 134 17.20 16.56 -8.25
N TRP A 135 16.95 16.99 -9.48
CA TRP A 135 16.45 16.13 -10.55
C TRP A 135 17.45 15.07 -11.00
N ALA A 136 18.76 15.33 -10.89
CA ALA A 136 19.78 14.34 -11.24
C ALA A 136 19.79 13.21 -10.21
N ALA A 137 19.75 13.56 -8.92
CA ALA A 137 19.63 12.57 -7.85
C ALA A 137 18.31 11.78 -7.95
N LEU A 138 17.21 12.43 -8.32
CA LEU A 138 15.92 11.76 -8.52
C LEU A 138 15.92 10.82 -9.72
N GLU A 139 16.56 11.19 -10.83
CA GLU A 139 16.75 10.32 -12.00
C GLU A 139 17.54 9.06 -11.58
N GLU A 140 18.68 9.25 -10.92
CA GLU A 140 19.54 8.14 -10.50
C GLU A 140 18.81 7.20 -9.52
N ARG A 141 18.14 7.77 -8.53
CA ARG A 141 17.29 7.03 -7.60
C ARG A 141 16.22 6.20 -8.33
N SER A 142 15.58 6.78 -9.35
CA SER A 142 14.56 6.09 -10.14
C SER A 142 15.15 4.89 -10.89
N ARG A 143 16.37 5.03 -11.43
CA ARG A 143 17.08 3.93 -12.10
C ARG A 143 17.42 2.80 -11.13
N ILE A 144 17.95 3.14 -9.96
CA ILE A 144 18.29 2.15 -8.92
C ILE A 144 17.04 1.37 -8.50
N ILE A 145 15.91 2.05 -8.25
CA ILE A 145 14.65 1.39 -7.85
C ILE A 145 14.20 0.38 -8.92
N LEU A 146 14.15 0.76 -10.19
CA LEU A 146 13.73 -0.17 -11.25
C LEU A 146 14.69 -1.35 -11.42
N LYS A 147 16.01 -1.12 -11.33
CA LYS A 147 17.00 -2.21 -11.34
C LYS A 147 16.80 -3.16 -10.16
N ARG A 148 16.55 -2.63 -8.95
CA ARG A 148 16.28 -3.44 -7.75
C ARG A 148 14.99 -4.26 -7.85
N LEU A 149 14.00 -3.76 -8.58
CA LEU A 149 12.77 -4.51 -8.90
C LEU A 149 12.97 -5.55 -10.02
N GLY A 150 14.14 -5.58 -10.66
CA GLY A 150 14.47 -6.54 -11.72
C GLY A 150 13.98 -6.14 -13.10
N MET A 151 13.92 -4.83 -13.39
CA MET A 151 13.71 -4.31 -14.75
C MET A 151 14.88 -4.72 -15.65
N ALA A 152 14.59 -5.15 -16.88
CA ALA A 152 15.61 -5.60 -17.82
C ALA A 152 16.44 -4.42 -18.38
N ASP A 153 17.74 -4.66 -18.63
CA ASP A 153 18.66 -3.60 -19.06
C ASP A 153 18.25 -2.93 -20.39
N HIS A 154 17.76 -3.69 -21.37
CA HIS A 154 17.29 -3.14 -22.64
C HIS A 154 16.10 -2.16 -22.48
N ILE A 155 15.25 -2.35 -21.45
CA ILE A 155 14.20 -1.38 -21.10
C ILE A 155 14.81 -0.14 -20.45
N MET A 156 15.81 -0.34 -19.57
CA MET A 156 16.54 0.73 -18.88
C MET A 156 17.37 1.60 -19.83
N GLU A 157 17.80 1.08 -20.98
CA GLU A 157 18.44 1.85 -22.05
C GLU A 157 17.50 2.92 -22.64
N SER A 158 16.19 2.62 -22.66
CA SER A 158 15.15 3.52 -23.19
C SER A 158 14.52 4.43 -22.12
N PHE A 159 15.17 4.57 -20.96
CA PHE A 159 14.62 5.24 -19.78
C PHE A 159 14.13 6.67 -20.00
N LYS A 160 14.80 7.41 -20.91
CA LYS A 160 14.48 8.80 -21.28
C LYS A 160 14.01 8.95 -22.73
N THR A 161 13.69 7.85 -23.41
CA THR A 161 13.32 7.88 -24.84
C THR A 161 11.82 8.14 -24.98
N PRO A 162 11.38 9.33 -25.48
CA PRO A 162 9.96 9.60 -25.72
C PRO A 162 9.40 8.65 -26.78
N GLY A 163 8.13 8.27 -26.68
CA GLY A 163 7.52 7.35 -27.64
C GLY A 163 7.78 5.87 -27.39
N PHE A 164 8.83 5.51 -26.63
CA PHE A 164 9.22 4.11 -26.41
C PHE A 164 8.09 3.24 -25.83
N LEU A 165 7.31 3.80 -24.90
CA LEU A 165 6.22 3.09 -24.22
C LEU A 165 5.00 2.87 -25.13
N GLY A 166 4.81 3.73 -26.14
CA GLY A 166 3.59 3.77 -26.95
C GLY A 166 2.34 4.18 -26.14
N VAL A 167 1.19 4.20 -26.80
CA VAL A 167 -0.10 4.56 -26.17
C VAL A 167 -0.40 3.61 -25.01
N ASN A 168 -0.53 4.14 -23.79
CA ASN A 168 -0.81 3.38 -22.57
C ASN A 168 0.16 2.20 -22.30
N GLY A 169 1.43 2.32 -22.73
CA GLY A 169 2.45 1.29 -22.50
C GLY A 169 2.37 0.09 -23.44
N VAL A 170 1.60 0.15 -24.53
CA VAL A 170 1.39 -0.95 -25.51
C VAL A 170 2.69 -1.63 -25.98
N CYS A 171 3.80 -0.90 -26.06
CA CYS A 171 5.08 -1.41 -26.57
C CYS A 171 5.89 -2.23 -25.53
N ILE A 172 5.47 -2.27 -24.26
CA ILE A 172 6.13 -3.03 -23.20
C ILE A 172 5.21 -4.07 -22.56
N THR A 173 5.80 -5.08 -21.92
CA THR A 173 5.04 -6.16 -21.30
C THR A 173 4.23 -5.66 -20.10
N ARG A 174 3.17 -6.39 -19.73
CA ARG A 174 2.40 -6.06 -18.52
C ARG A 174 3.24 -6.13 -17.24
N ALA A 175 4.25 -7.01 -17.20
CA ALA A 175 5.20 -7.11 -16.09
C ALA A 175 6.02 -5.81 -15.97
N ASP A 176 6.56 -5.29 -17.08
CA ASP A 176 7.33 -4.03 -17.07
C ASP A 176 6.45 -2.84 -16.62
N ARG A 177 5.20 -2.79 -17.06
CA ARG A 177 4.23 -1.78 -16.57
C ARG A 177 4.00 -1.90 -15.06
N GLN A 178 3.95 -3.13 -14.53
CA GLN A 178 3.80 -3.38 -13.09
C GLN A 178 5.04 -2.88 -12.33
N LEU A 179 6.25 -3.17 -12.83
CA LEU A 179 7.50 -2.71 -12.23
C LEU A 179 7.59 -1.18 -12.22
N ILE A 180 7.15 -0.49 -13.29
CA ILE A 180 7.07 0.98 -13.34
C ILE A 180 6.11 1.51 -12.25
N ASN A 181 4.92 0.92 -12.12
CA ASN A 181 3.95 1.35 -11.09
C ASN A 181 4.43 1.12 -9.66
N LEU A 182 5.05 -0.04 -9.40
CA LEU A 182 5.70 -0.32 -8.11
C LEU A 182 6.84 0.67 -7.86
N GLY A 183 7.65 0.94 -8.88
CA GLY A 183 8.74 1.90 -8.84
C GLY A 183 8.28 3.30 -8.46
N ARG A 184 7.16 3.79 -9.01
CA ARG A 184 6.54 5.08 -8.60
C ARG A 184 6.22 5.13 -7.11
N ALA A 185 5.57 4.08 -6.60
CA ALA A 185 5.16 4.02 -5.20
C ALA A 185 6.36 4.03 -4.25
N PHE A 186 7.40 3.26 -4.56
CA PHE A 186 8.64 3.25 -3.77
C PHE A 186 9.47 4.53 -3.93
N LEU A 187 9.45 5.16 -5.11
CA LEU A 187 10.14 6.43 -5.32
C LEU A 187 9.52 7.55 -4.48
N MET A 188 8.18 7.61 -4.43
CA MET A 188 7.45 8.63 -3.67
C MET A 188 7.62 8.51 -2.15
N ASN A 189 7.97 7.31 -1.64
CA ASN A 189 8.12 7.01 -0.22
C ASN A 189 6.99 7.63 0.64
N PRO A 190 5.71 7.33 0.35
CA PRO A 190 4.57 7.84 1.11
C PRO A 190 4.51 7.18 2.50
N GLU A 191 3.72 7.70 3.42
CA GLU A 191 3.53 7.06 4.74
C GLU A 191 2.70 5.77 4.66
N MET A 192 1.89 5.63 3.61
CA MET A 192 1.06 4.44 3.35
C MET A 192 1.10 4.04 1.87
N ILE A 193 1.36 2.75 1.60
CA ILE A 193 1.17 2.16 0.27
C ILE A 193 0.10 1.06 0.35
N ILE A 194 -0.81 1.04 -0.62
CA ILE A 194 -1.85 0.02 -0.77
C ILE A 194 -1.64 -0.69 -2.11
N MET A 195 -1.47 -2.01 -2.11
CA MET A 195 -1.18 -2.79 -3.33
C MET A 195 -2.17 -3.94 -3.54
N HIS A 196 -2.91 -3.92 -4.66
CA HIS A 196 -3.72 -5.08 -5.03
C HIS A 196 -2.91 -6.04 -5.90
N LYS A 197 -2.49 -7.18 -5.33
CA LYS A 197 -1.75 -8.27 -5.99
C LYS A 197 -0.46 -7.78 -6.70
N PRO A 198 0.48 -7.14 -5.98
CA PRO A 198 1.64 -6.49 -6.61
C PRO A 198 2.54 -7.43 -7.42
N ALA A 199 2.59 -8.72 -7.05
CA ALA A 199 3.44 -9.72 -7.69
C ALA A 199 2.73 -10.57 -8.76
N ALA A 200 1.44 -10.36 -9.05
CA ALA A 200 0.67 -11.27 -9.91
C ALA A 200 1.13 -11.33 -11.37
N LEU A 201 1.80 -10.28 -11.86
CA LEU A 201 2.34 -10.20 -13.22
C LEU A 201 3.86 -10.45 -13.29
N LEU A 202 4.49 -10.69 -12.14
CA LEU A 202 5.93 -10.80 -12.02
C LEU A 202 6.37 -12.26 -12.05
N ASN A 203 7.55 -12.52 -12.63
CA ASN A 203 8.17 -13.84 -12.48
C ASN A 203 8.65 -14.05 -11.04
N GLU A 204 9.02 -15.28 -10.68
CA GLU A 204 9.41 -15.65 -9.32
C GLU A 204 10.56 -14.77 -8.75
N LYS A 205 11.57 -14.48 -9.57
CA LYS A 205 12.70 -13.62 -9.17
C LYS A 205 12.24 -12.19 -8.89
N GLN A 206 11.46 -11.60 -9.80
CA GLN A 206 10.92 -10.25 -9.63
C GLN A 206 9.96 -10.16 -8.45
N ALA A 207 9.14 -11.20 -8.20
CA ALA A 207 8.26 -11.26 -7.04
C ALA A 207 9.05 -11.24 -5.72
N LYS A 208 10.14 -12.02 -5.62
CA LYS A 208 11.04 -12.01 -4.45
C LYS A 208 11.68 -10.63 -4.24
N LEU A 209 12.15 -9.99 -5.30
CA LEU A 209 12.71 -8.64 -5.25
C LEU A 209 11.67 -7.60 -4.81
N CYS A 210 10.44 -7.68 -5.33
CA CYS A 210 9.34 -6.82 -4.93
C CYS A 210 9.03 -6.96 -3.43
N LEU A 211 8.98 -8.19 -2.91
CA LEU A 211 8.72 -8.44 -1.48
C LEU A 211 9.83 -7.91 -0.59
N ALA A 212 11.10 -8.11 -0.99
CA ALA A 212 12.22 -7.53 -0.27
C ALA A 212 12.14 -6.00 -0.20
N MET A 213 11.71 -5.34 -1.29
CA MET A 213 11.49 -3.90 -1.33
C MET A 213 10.31 -3.47 -0.45
N MET A 214 9.22 -4.24 -0.41
CA MET A 214 8.08 -4.00 0.50
C MET A 214 8.50 -4.08 1.97
N ARG A 215 9.33 -5.07 2.32
CA ARG A 215 9.86 -5.25 3.67
C ARG A 215 10.82 -4.12 4.05
N GLU A 216 11.76 -3.77 3.16
CA GLU A 216 12.63 -2.60 3.34
C GLU A 216 11.84 -1.31 3.56
N PHE A 217 10.80 -1.08 2.75
CA PHE A 217 9.98 0.12 2.85
C PHE A 217 9.41 0.30 4.26
N VAL A 218 8.93 -0.77 4.89
CA VAL A 218 8.39 -0.73 6.25
C VAL A 218 9.51 -0.64 7.28
N ASP A 219 10.51 -1.52 7.21
CA ASP A 219 11.55 -1.67 8.24
C ASP A 219 12.49 -0.47 8.30
N ASN A 220 12.90 0.04 7.14
CA ASN A 220 13.80 1.20 7.04
C ASN A 220 13.05 2.53 6.99
N ARG A 221 11.71 2.49 7.13
CA ARG A 221 10.82 3.64 7.01
C ARG A 221 10.98 4.39 5.67
N GLY A 222 11.22 3.61 4.61
CA GLY A 222 11.35 4.06 3.24
C GLY A 222 12.35 3.19 2.47
N VAL A 223 12.25 3.21 1.15
CA VAL A 223 13.22 2.57 0.25
C VAL A 223 14.40 3.51 0.03
N LEU A 224 15.63 2.99 -0.05
CA LEU A 224 16.85 3.77 -0.36
C LEU A 224 16.98 5.06 0.47
N MET A 225 16.70 4.99 1.77
CA MET A 225 16.89 6.12 2.68
C MET A 225 18.37 6.26 3.06
N ASP A 226 18.82 7.48 3.35
CA ASP A 226 20.21 7.76 3.72
C ASP A 226 20.59 7.01 5.02
N PRO A 227 21.52 6.04 5.00
CA PRO A 227 21.91 5.29 6.20
C PRO A 227 22.43 6.17 7.35
N ALA A 228 22.92 7.38 7.06
CA ALA A 228 23.36 8.34 8.07
C ALA A 228 22.20 9.01 8.82
N GLU A 229 20.99 9.04 8.23
CA GLU A 229 19.80 9.59 8.88
C GLU A 229 19.23 8.55 9.87
N PRO A 230 19.09 8.89 11.17
CA PRO A 230 18.54 7.97 12.15
C PRO A 230 17.10 7.57 11.83
N ILE A 231 16.80 6.27 11.91
CA ILE A 231 15.46 5.73 11.66
C ILE A 231 14.37 6.39 12.52
N VAL A 232 14.72 6.82 13.74
CA VAL A 232 13.81 7.49 14.68
C VAL A 232 13.29 8.84 14.17
N MET A 233 14.03 9.49 13.26
CA MET A 233 13.62 10.76 12.63
C MET A 233 12.64 10.54 11.47
N ARG A 234 12.59 9.33 10.93
CA ARG A 234 11.70 8.98 9.82
C ARG A 234 10.31 8.63 10.33
N ARG A 235 9.27 9.05 9.62
CA ARG A 235 7.88 8.63 9.92
C ARG A 235 7.68 7.16 9.59
N LYS A 236 6.82 6.49 10.36
CA LYS A 236 6.45 5.09 10.08
C LYS A 236 5.90 4.93 8.66
N ARG A 237 6.14 3.76 8.08
CA ARG A 237 5.64 3.37 6.76
C ARG A 237 4.74 2.16 6.90
N THR A 238 3.53 2.27 6.39
CA THR A 238 2.53 1.19 6.44
C THR A 238 2.33 0.69 5.02
N LEU A 239 2.28 -0.64 4.83
CA LEU A 239 2.02 -1.22 3.52
C LEU A 239 0.95 -2.28 3.63
N LEU A 240 -0.15 -2.10 2.91
CA LEU A 240 -1.22 -3.09 2.80
C LEU A 240 -1.14 -3.76 1.45
N PHE A 241 -1.25 -5.07 1.40
CA PHE A 241 -1.31 -5.77 0.13
C PHE A 241 -2.21 -7.00 0.17
N THR A 242 -2.63 -7.45 -1.00
CA THR A 242 -3.25 -8.77 -1.19
C THR A 242 -2.32 -9.64 -2.01
N THR A 243 -2.36 -10.95 -1.83
CA THR A 243 -1.66 -11.92 -2.69
C THR A 243 -2.58 -13.08 -3.06
N LEU A 244 -2.23 -13.78 -4.14
CA LEU A 244 -2.79 -15.08 -4.49
C LEU A 244 -1.82 -16.23 -4.15
N ILE A 245 -0.58 -15.89 -3.79
CA ILE A 245 0.50 -16.83 -3.58
C ILE A 245 0.75 -16.92 -2.06
N PRO A 246 0.53 -18.08 -1.42
CA PRO A 246 0.67 -18.23 0.03
C PRO A 246 2.07 -17.92 0.57
N SER A 247 3.14 -18.23 -0.17
CA SER A 247 4.54 -17.99 0.25
C SER A 247 4.92 -16.52 0.36
N VAL A 248 4.13 -15.62 -0.24
CA VAL A 248 4.31 -14.16 -0.19
C VAL A 248 3.88 -13.60 1.17
N ALA A 249 3.23 -14.40 2.01
CA ALA A 249 2.73 -14.00 3.31
C ALA A 249 3.73 -14.07 4.46
N GLU A 250 4.79 -14.85 4.32
CA GLU A 250 5.78 -15.04 5.39
C GLU A 250 6.49 -13.75 5.77
N VAL A 251 6.43 -12.72 4.91
CA VAL A 251 7.04 -11.41 5.18
C VAL A 251 6.11 -10.44 5.91
N ALA A 252 4.80 -10.73 5.99
CA ALA A 252 3.82 -9.83 6.59
C ALA A 252 3.93 -9.86 8.13
N ASP A 253 3.82 -8.68 8.74
CA ASP A 253 3.75 -8.58 10.20
C ASP A 253 2.38 -9.03 10.73
N GLU A 254 1.33 -8.81 9.95
CA GLU A 254 -0.05 -9.14 10.30
C GLU A 254 -0.81 -9.64 9.08
N ILE A 255 -1.61 -10.69 9.27
CA ILE A 255 -2.43 -11.30 8.24
C ILE A 255 -3.89 -11.15 8.66
N TYR A 256 -4.71 -10.65 7.75
CA TYR A 256 -6.14 -10.49 7.96
C TYR A 256 -6.91 -11.29 6.91
N PHE A 257 -7.79 -12.19 7.37
CA PHE A 257 -8.62 -13.00 6.50
C PHE A 257 -9.99 -12.37 6.34
N ILE A 258 -10.44 -12.20 5.10
CA ILE A 258 -11.79 -11.73 4.77
C ILE A 258 -12.64 -12.95 4.40
N SER A 259 -13.59 -13.29 5.28
CA SER A 259 -14.60 -14.34 5.10
C SER A 259 -15.95 -13.84 5.59
N ASP A 260 -17.02 -14.07 4.81
CA ASP A 260 -18.41 -13.82 5.23
C ASP A 260 -18.67 -12.41 5.80
N ASN A 261 -18.05 -11.39 5.19
CA ASN A 261 -18.11 -9.98 5.62
C ASN A 261 -17.45 -9.67 6.98
N MET A 262 -16.76 -10.65 7.57
CA MET A 262 -15.98 -10.50 8.79
C MET A 262 -14.49 -10.55 8.47
N LEU A 263 -13.71 -9.81 9.24
CA LEU A 263 -12.26 -9.76 9.09
C LEU A 263 -11.62 -10.30 10.37
N THR A 264 -11.00 -11.46 10.27
CA THR A 264 -10.31 -12.12 11.39
C THR A 264 -8.81 -11.87 11.26
N LYS A 265 -8.18 -11.44 12.36
CA LYS A 265 -6.73 -11.35 12.44
C LYS A 265 -6.18 -12.75 12.70
N GLU A 266 -5.32 -13.23 11.82
CA GLU A 266 -4.51 -14.43 12.06
C GLU A 266 -3.14 -13.99 12.59
N ASN A 267 -2.73 -14.60 13.71
CA ASN A 267 -1.35 -14.45 14.16
C ASN A 267 -0.47 -15.37 13.31
N PRO A 268 0.58 -14.87 12.65
CA PRO A 268 1.44 -15.67 11.78
C PRO A 268 2.11 -16.86 12.50
N ASP A 269 2.22 -16.82 13.83
CA ASP A 269 2.92 -17.82 14.65
C ASP A 269 2.12 -19.09 14.99
N LEU A 270 0.87 -19.24 14.53
CA LEU A 270 0.01 -20.39 14.93
C LEU A 270 -0.15 -21.49 13.88
N SER A 271 0.53 -21.42 12.73
CA SER A 271 0.34 -22.40 11.63
C SER A 271 1.41 -23.50 11.52
N THR A 272 2.36 -23.60 12.46
CA THR A 272 3.34 -24.71 12.50
C THR A 272 3.19 -25.55 13.78
N SER A 273 2.06 -26.25 13.90
CA SER A 273 2.03 -27.48 14.69
C SER A 273 1.83 -28.65 13.73
N PRO A 274 2.89 -29.42 13.40
CA PRO A 274 2.71 -30.64 12.62
C PRO A 274 2.05 -31.70 13.50
N VAL A 275 0.96 -32.29 12.99
CA VAL A 275 0.47 -33.61 13.41
C VAL A 275 1.30 -34.67 12.69
#